data_AF-A0A7C2R3E3-F1
#
_entry.id   AF-A0A7C2R3E3-F1
#
_cell.length_a   1.000
_cell.length_b   1.000
_cell.length_c   1.000
_cell.angle_alpha   90.00
_cell.angle_beta   90.00
_cell.angle_gamma   90.00
#
_symmetry.space_group_name_H-M   'P 1'
#
loop_
_entity.id
_entity.type
_entity.pdbx_description
1 polymer ?
#
loop_
_entity_poly.entity_id
_entity_poly.type
_entity_poly.pdbx_seq_one_letter_code
_entity_poly.pdbx_strand_id
1 'polypeptide(L)'
;MFDLERWEEIFETISKNKLRTFLTGLSVASGIFILVVLLGIGEGMRNGISKEFEQDAANILYVWTGATSVEYKGLNPGRRIQMKNGDFDFTVQKHQDELEYKSSVY
;
A
#
# COMPACT_ATOMS: atom_id res chain seq x y z
N MET A 1 -40.25 -34.51 0.27
CA MET A 1 -39.23 -33.74 -0.50
C MET A 1 -38.09 -33.33 0.42
N PHE A 2 -38.40 -32.80 1.59
CA PHE A 2 -37.44 -32.73 2.69
C PHE A 2 -37.75 -33.85 3.67
N ASP A 3 -37.14 -35.01 3.40
CA ASP A 3 -37.36 -36.21 4.19
C ASP A 3 -36.23 -36.26 5.24
N LEU A 4 -36.58 -36.03 6.50
CA LEU A 4 -35.64 -36.06 7.63
C LEU A 4 -34.94 -37.43 7.73
N GLU A 5 -35.61 -38.51 7.34
CA GLU A 5 -35.07 -39.87 7.29
C GLU A 5 -33.82 -39.97 6.40
N ARG A 6 -33.77 -39.25 5.27
CA ARG A 6 -32.58 -39.25 4.40
C ARG A 6 -31.38 -38.58 5.05
N TRP A 7 -31.60 -37.53 5.83
CA TRP A 7 -30.54 -36.85 6.57
C TRP A 7 -30.02 -37.73 7.70
N GLU A 8 -30.91 -38.45 8.39
CA GLU A 8 -30.56 -39.40 9.44
C GLU A 8 -29.74 -40.57 8.88
N GLU A 9 -30.11 -41.13 7.73
CA GLU A 9 -29.39 -42.20 7.03
C GLU A 9 -27.98 -41.77 6.58
N ILE A 10 -27.82 -40.53 6.09
CA ILE A 10 -26.51 -39.97 5.74
C ILE A 10 -25.63 -39.83 6.98
N PHE A 11 -26.17 -39.33 8.09
CA PHE A 11 -25.45 -39.20 9.35
C PHE A 11 -25.08 -40.56 9.95
N GLU A 12 -25.95 -41.56 9.87
CA GLU A 12 -25.66 -42.94 10.25
C GLU A 12 -24.50 -43.52 9.41
N THR A 13 -24.52 -43.27 8.10
CA THR A 13 -23.48 -43.76 7.18
C THR A 13 -22.12 -43.09 7.44
N ILE A 14 -22.14 -41.79 7.73
CA ILE A 14 -20.94 -41.03 8.15
C ILE A 14 -20.42 -41.53 9.50
N SER A 15 -21.31 -41.78 10.44
CA SER A 15 -21.03 -42.32 11.79
C SER A 15 -20.46 -43.74 11.75
N LYS A 16 -20.87 -44.58 10.79
CA LYS A 16 -20.31 -45.92 10.59
C LYS A 16 -18.84 -45.92 10.20
N ASN A 17 -18.37 -44.90 9.47
CA ASN A 17 -16.97 -44.79 9.01
C ASN A 17 -16.29 -43.50 9.48
N LYS A 18 -16.26 -43.31 10.81
CA LYS A 18 -15.74 -42.09 11.47
C LYS A 18 -14.35 -41.67 11.00
N LEU A 19 -13.43 -42.62 10.85
CA LEU A 19 -12.03 -42.33 10.49
C LEU A 19 -11.90 -41.78 9.06
N ARG A 20 -12.59 -42.41 8.10
CA ARG A 20 -12.53 -42.01 6.69
C ARG A 20 -13.14 -40.63 6.51
N THR A 21 -14.36 -40.44 7.02
CA THR A 21 -15.07 -39.17 6.87
C THR A 21 -14.33 -38.02 7.56
N PHE A 22 -13.73 -38.27 8.73
CA PHE A 22 -12.91 -37.29 9.43
C PHE A 22 -11.66 -36.90 8.62
N LEU A 23 -10.90 -37.87 8.11
CA LEU A 23 -9.68 -37.60 7.32
C LEU A 23 -9.98 -36.84 6.02
N THR A 24 -11.10 -37.15 5.35
CA THR A 24 -11.53 -36.43 4.15
C THR A 24 -11.97 -35.01 4.47
N GLY A 25 -12.79 -34.83 5.51
CA GLY A 25 -13.22 -33.50 5.96
C GLY A 25 -12.06 -32.62 6.42
N LEU A 26 -11.12 -33.18 7.19
CA LEU A 26 -9.92 -32.50 7.67
C LEU A 26 -9.05 -32.01 6.49
N SER A 27 -8.89 -32.84 5.46
CA SER A 27 -8.11 -32.48 4.26
C SER A 27 -8.72 -31.28 3.52
N VAL A 28 -10.04 -31.30 3.30
CA VAL A 28 -10.75 -30.19 2.64
C VAL A 28 -10.71 -28.92 3.49
N ALA A 29 -10.97 -29.04 4.80
CA ALA A 29 -10.91 -27.91 5.72
C ALA A 29 -9.51 -27.28 5.76
N SER A 30 -8.46 -28.11 5.77
CA SER A 30 -7.07 -27.63 5.76
C SER A 30 -6.73 -26.91 4.44
N GLY A 31 -7.23 -27.39 3.30
CA GLY A 31 -7.02 -26.74 2.00
C GLY A 31 -7.65 -25.34 1.95
N ILE A 32 -8.91 -25.22 2.38
CA ILE A 32 -9.61 -23.92 2.46
C ILE A 32 -8.93 -23.01 3.49
N PHE A 33 -8.50 -23.55 4.62
CA PHE A 33 -7.77 -22.81 5.64
C PHE A 33 -6.48 -22.18 5.08
N ILE A 34 -5.65 -22.97 4.39
CA ILE A 34 -4.41 -22.48 3.76
C ILE A 34 -4.74 -21.39 2.73
N LEU A 35 -5.76 -21.60 1.90
CA LEU A 35 -6.18 -20.62 0.90
C LEU A 35 -6.56 -19.28 1.53
N VAL A 36 -7.40 -19.29 2.58
CA VAL A 36 -7.84 -18.07 3.26
C VAL A 36 -6.68 -17.36 3.94
N VAL A 37 -5.77 -18.10 4.59
CA VAL A 37 -4.57 -17.51 5.22
C VAL A 37 -3.67 -16.85 4.18
N LEU A 38 -3.42 -17.50 3.04
CA LEU A 38 -2.61 -16.94 1.96
C LEU A 38 -3.24 -15.67 1.39
N LEU A 39 -4.56 -15.66 1.18
CA LEU A 39 -5.27 -14.47 0.72
C LEU A 39 -5.20 -13.33 1.74
N GLY A 40 -5.37 -13.64 3.02
CA GLY A 40 -5.25 -12.66 4.10
C GLY A 40 -3.85 -12.04 4.17
N ILE A 41 -2.79 -12.87 4.07
CA ILE A 41 -1.41 -12.38 4.04
C ILE A 41 -1.14 -11.56 2.77
N GLY A 42 -1.57 -12.05 1.60
CA GLY A 42 -1.33 -11.37 0.32
C GLY A 42 -1.98 -10.00 0.26
N GLU A 43 -3.25 -9.91 0.64
CA GLU A 43 -4.00 -8.65 0.66
C GLU A 43 -3.52 -7.72 1.77
N GLY A 44 -3.21 -8.28 2.96
CA GLY A 44 -2.62 -7.52 4.07
C GLY A 44 -1.26 -6.92 3.72
N MET A 45 -0.40 -7.69 3.06
CA MET A 45 0.92 -7.24 2.60
C MET A 45 0.76 -6.17 1.51
N ARG A 46 -0.13 -6.38 0.54
CA ARG A 46 -0.42 -5.38 -0.50
C ARG A 46 -0.87 -4.06 0.12
N ASN A 47 -1.80 -4.10 1.08
CA ASN A 47 -2.30 -2.90 1.75
C ASN A 47 -1.23 -2.25 2.65
N GLY A 48 -0.39 -3.04 3.32
CA GLY A 48 0.73 -2.53 4.11
C GLY A 48 1.78 -1.84 3.26
N ILE A 49 2.16 -2.46 2.13
CA ILE A 49 3.07 -1.87 1.13
C ILE A 49 2.44 -0.61 0.57
N SER A 50 1.21 -0.66 0.04
CA SER A 50 0.53 0.52 -0.51
C SER A 50 0.49 1.68 0.48
N LYS A 51 0.22 1.42 1.78
CA LYS A 51 0.21 2.47 2.80
C LYS A 51 1.59 3.08 3.07
N GLU A 52 2.66 2.29 3.00
CA GLU A 52 4.04 2.80 3.14
C GLU A 52 4.43 3.63 1.90
N PHE A 53 4.10 3.14 0.70
CA PHE A 53 4.36 3.83 -0.56
C PHE A 53 3.43 5.04 -0.79
N GLU A 54 2.27 5.11 -0.14
CA GLU A 54 1.41 6.31 -0.13
C GLU A 54 2.09 7.50 0.57
N GLN A 55 3.01 7.26 1.53
CA GLN A 55 3.82 8.31 2.12
C GLN A 55 4.92 8.81 1.17
N ASP A 56 5.42 7.93 0.30
CA ASP A 56 6.24 8.28 -0.87
C ASP A 56 5.36 8.83 -2.02
N ALA A 57 4.34 9.61 -1.65
CA ALA A 57 3.30 10.12 -2.50
C ALA A 57 3.86 10.55 -3.87
N ALA A 58 3.27 9.99 -4.92
CA ALA A 58 3.61 10.27 -6.31
C ALA A 58 3.55 11.77 -6.70
N ASN A 59 3.08 12.63 -5.78
CA ASN A 59 2.90 14.08 -5.95
C ASN A 59 3.83 14.92 -5.06
N ILE A 60 5.00 14.41 -4.65
CA ILE A 60 6.00 15.22 -3.93
C ILE A 60 7.05 15.74 -4.91
N LEU A 61 7.23 17.07 -4.93
CA LEU A 61 8.25 17.74 -5.74
C LEU A 61 9.35 18.28 -4.82
N TYR A 62 10.54 17.68 -4.92
CA TYR A 62 11.74 18.17 -4.24
C TYR A 62 12.50 19.14 -5.14
N VAL A 63 12.80 20.34 -4.64
CA VAL A 63 13.60 21.34 -5.34
C VAL A 63 14.90 21.57 -4.60
N TRP A 64 16.03 21.38 -5.27
CA TRP A 64 17.34 21.70 -4.75
C TRP A 64 18.10 22.63 -5.70
N THR A 65 18.94 23.46 -5.12
CA THR A 65 19.81 24.39 -5.85
C THR A 65 21.12 23.73 -6.28
N GLY A 66 21.46 23.85 -7.56
CA GLY A 66 22.78 23.50 -8.09
C GLY A 66 23.78 24.66 -8.08
N ALA A 67 24.91 24.45 -8.76
CA ALA A 67 25.88 25.52 -9.05
C ALA A 67 25.47 26.28 -10.32
N THR A 68 25.74 27.59 -10.37
CA THR A 68 25.44 28.43 -11.53
C THR A 68 26.31 28.04 -12.74
N SER A 69 25.69 27.73 -13.87
CA SER A 69 26.39 27.35 -15.12
C SER A 69 26.74 28.54 -16.02
N VAL A 70 26.08 29.68 -15.85
CA VAL A 70 26.24 30.88 -16.70
C VAL A 70 26.57 32.09 -15.84
N GLU A 71 27.36 33.01 -16.42
CA GLU A 71 27.63 34.32 -15.85
C GLU A 71 26.36 35.16 -15.78
N TYR A 72 26.14 35.85 -14.65
CA TYR A 72 24.97 36.70 -14.49
C TYR A 72 25.35 37.96 -13.73
N LYS A 73 25.04 39.14 -14.30
CA LYS A 73 25.30 40.46 -13.69
C LYS A 73 26.73 40.63 -13.16
N GLY A 74 27.74 40.21 -13.94
CA GLY A 74 29.15 40.32 -13.57
C GLY A 74 29.63 39.32 -12.52
N LEU A 75 28.83 38.29 -12.25
CA LEU A 75 29.16 37.24 -11.30
C LEU A 75 29.58 35.97 -12.05
N ASN A 76 30.72 35.41 -11.65
CA ASN A 76 31.30 34.21 -12.25
C ASN A 76 30.42 32.96 -12.04
N PRO A 77 30.52 31.96 -12.94
CA PRO A 77 29.87 30.66 -12.78
C PRO A 77 30.52 29.85 -11.65
N GLY A 78 29.88 28.76 -11.22
CA GLY A 78 30.36 27.89 -10.15
C GLY A 78 29.92 28.29 -8.73
N ARG A 79 29.00 29.25 -8.57
CA ARG A 79 28.48 29.64 -7.27
C ARG A 79 27.29 28.78 -6.88
N ARG A 80 27.17 28.42 -5.60
CA ARG A 80 26.00 27.72 -5.08
C ARG A 80 24.83 28.69 -4.98
N ILE A 81 23.70 28.37 -5.61
CA ILE A 81 22.48 29.15 -5.44
C ILE A 81 21.97 28.90 -4.01
N GLN A 82 21.69 29.95 -3.26
CA GLN A 82 21.07 29.87 -1.94
C GLN A 82 19.61 30.28 -2.08
N MET A 83 18.68 29.38 -1.77
CA MET A 83 17.27 29.75 -1.69
C MET A 83 17.03 30.61 -0.46
N LYS A 84 16.14 31.59 -0.58
CA LYS A 84 15.66 32.39 0.54
C LYS A 84 14.19 32.08 0.77
N ASN A 85 13.71 32.30 1.99
CA ASN A 85 12.29 32.12 2.31
C ASN A 85 11.37 32.98 1.43
N GLY A 86 11.83 34.16 0.96
CA GLY A 86 11.08 34.96 0.00
C GLY A 86 10.84 34.28 -1.35
N ASP A 87 11.75 33.42 -1.82
CA ASP A 87 11.57 32.65 -3.06
C ASP A 87 10.52 31.53 -2.85
N PHE A 88 10.49 30.95 -1.65
CA PHE A 88 9.45 30.00 -1.23
C PHE A 88 8.08 30.66 -1.17
N ASP A 89 7.96 31.79 -0.46
CA ASP A 89 6.70 32.53 -0.32
C ASP A 89 6.15 32.98 -1.69
N PHE A 90 7.01 33.44 -2.59
CA PHE A 90 6.63 33.80 -3.96
C PHE A 90 6.05 32.60 -4.73
N THR A 91 6.71 31.44 -4.66
CA THR A 91 6.27 30.23 -5.37
C THR A 91 4.96 29.70 -4.80
N VAL A 92 4.84 29.71 -3.47
CA VAL A 92 3.63 29.32 -2.74
C VAL A 92 2.46 30.23 -3.05
N GLN A 93 2.69 31.54 -3.16
CA GLN A 93 1.65 32.52 -3.47
C GLN A 93 1.18 32.43 -4.93
N LYS A 94 2.09 32.12 -5.86
CA LYS A 94 1.76 32.01 -7.27
C LYS A 94 0.96 30.74 -7.61
N HIS A 95 1.21 29.65 -6.89
CA HIS A 95 0.58 28.33 -7.13
C HIS A 95 -0.30 27.91 -5.93
N GLN A 96 -1.04 28.85 -5.33
CA GLN A 96 -1.83 28.57 -4.12
C GLN A 96 -2.87 27.47 -4.31
N ASP A 97 -3.48 27.39 -5.50
CA ASP A 97 -4.57 26.47 -5.81
C ASP A 97 -4.09 25.04 -6.17
N GLU A 98 -2.80 24.88 -6.45
CA GLU A 98 -2.20 23.60 -6.93
C GLU A 98 -1.38 22.89 -5.84
N LEU A 99 -1.08 23.57 -4.73
CA LEU A 99 -0.17 23.09 -3.68
C LEU A 99 -0.93 22.82 -2.38
N GLU A 100 -1.21 21.54 -2.10
CA GLU A 100 -1.93 21.08 -0.91
C GLU A 100 -1.05 21.04 0.35
N TYR A 101 0.20 20.56 0.24
CA TYR A 101 1.17 20.51 1.34
C TYR A 101 2.44 21.30 0.98
N LYS A 102 2.92 22.12 1.93
CA LYS A 102 4.04 23.04 1.74
C LYS A 102 4.99 22.92 2.92
N SER A 103 6.26 22.66 2.65
CA SER A 103 7.31 22.63 3.68
C SER A 103 8.53 23.37 3.17
N SER A 104 9.02 24.34 3.94
CA SER A 104 10.31 24.97 3.69
C SER A 104 11.34 24.34 4.62
N VAL A 105 12.31 23.62 4.04
CA VAL A 105 13.49 23.14 4.79
C VAL A 105 14.64 24.11 4.52
N TYR A 106 14.60 25.30 5.14
CA TYR A 106 15.69 26.28 5.10
C TYR A 106 15.79 27.04 6.42
#